data_AF-E1QQS0-F1
#
_entry.id   AF-E1QQS0-F1
#
_cell.length_a   1.000
_cell.length_b   1.000
_cell.length_c   1.000
_cell.angle_alpha   90.00
_cell.angle_beta   90.00
_cell.angle_gamma   90.00
#
_symmetry.space_group_name_H-M   'P 1'
#
loop_
_entity.id
_entity.type
_entity.pdbx_description
1 polymer ?
#
loop_
_entity_poly.entity_id
_entity_poly.type
_entity_poly.pdbx_seq_one_letter_code
_entity_poly.pdbx_strand_id
1 'polypeptide(L)'
;MAKAATVTYSRGRLIGSGILTAIDVGLTWAIVYYFALLPLPSEYADFMRYMSSIGWNLGVAIFNPIAWVLFLGVAFDILIILIALYGSYWVLGHFAAFARYAGEWVRLKRAGSPMIQRWNVWQRAQHILMFVTFVICAFTGFVAMLDTNPIWRQVYINGLVSFSGPPPYFLWPSFTSPYPLIILIHIISGIIMGFLVLAHFGYYGARIIVDKIRGYSILEKWPLLRIYTWDFVTYIWHRTIWLVNPRHPLPPWTHKYDPEELFEYWGVYWGIAVLGIPGIIMAVWGPSAGAGVAYVMHTKEAILAVTFLLLVHLTYTHFNPKIFPYREVFHSGKIPLDIVKEEHPAWYEDLVRSGVVKVTRVEKYTRYELPLLWSKPDVVEEHVEVKSK
;
A
#
# COMPACT_ATOMS: atom_id res chain seq x y z
N MET A 1 27.72 29.45 5.21
CA MET A 1 26.67 30.42 4.82
C MET A 1 25.59 29.69 4.02
N ALA A 2 24.70 28.98 4.69
CA ALA A 2 23.46 28.53 4.08
C ALA A 2 22.47 29.68 4.23
N LYS A 3 22.04 30.29 3.12
CA LYS A 3 20.83 31.11 3.11
C LYS A 3 19.76 30.29 3.83
N ALA A 4 19.13 30.86 4.86
CA ALA A 4 17.85 30.36 5.34
C ALA A 4 16.97 30.18 4.08
N ALA A 5 16.79 28.93 3.67
CA ALA A 5 16.08 28.62 2.45
C ALA A 5 14.62 28.93 2.73
N THR A 6 14.23 30.19 2.51
CA THR A 6 12.84 30.63 2.50
C THR A 6 12.05 29.61 1.71
N VAL A 7 11.12 28.97 2.41
CA VAL A 7 10.28 27.87 1.98
C VAL A 7 9.62 28.23 0.65
N THR A 8 10.23 27.85 -0.47
CA THR A 8 9.69 28.16 -1.79
C THR A 8 8.80 27.03 -2.22
N TYR A 9 7.53 27.19 -1.85
CA TYR A 9 6.37 26.44 -2.34
C TYR A 9 6.33 26.39 -3.88
N SER A 10 5.95 25.24 -4.46
CA SER A 10 5.86 25.07 -5.92
C SER A 10 4.42 24.98 -6.43
N ARG A 11 3.91 26.06 -7.03
CA ARG A 11 2.58 26.12 -7.67
C ARG A 11 2.40 25.04 -8.74
N GLY A 12 3.37 24.89 -9.64
CA GLY A 12 3.30 23.90 -10.72
C GLY A 12 3.19 22.46 -10.21
N ARG A 13 3.91 22.13 -9.13
CA ARG A 13 3.81 20.81 -8.50
C ARG A 13 2.47 20.58 -7.82
N LEU A 14 1.92 21.60 -7.15
CA LEU A 14 0.57 21.49 -6.60
C LEU A 14 -0.47 21.24 -7.70
N ILE A 15 -0.41 22.00 -8.80
CA ILE A 15 -1.35 21.84 -9.91
C ILE A 15 -1.22 20.45 -10.52
N GLY A 16 0.00 19.98 -10.81
CA GLY A 16 0.22 18.64 -11.36
C GLY A 16 -0.26 17.53 -10.43
N SER A 17 0.05 17.64 -9.14
CA SER A 17 -0.45 16.75 -8.08
C SER A 17 -1.98 16.74 -8.03
N GLY A 18 -2.62 17.90 -8.11
CA GLY A 18 -4.09 18.03 -8.07
C GLY A 18 -4.76 17.41 -9.30
N ILE A 19 -4.21 17.62 -10.50
CA ILE A 19 -4.73 17.02 -11.74
C ILE A 19 -4.66 15.49 -11.66
N LEU A 20 -3.51 14.92 -11.29
CA LEU A 20 -3.38 13.46 -11.20
C LEU A 20 -4.25 12.87 -10.09
N THR A 21 -4.33 13.53 -8.93
CA THR A 21 -5.23 13.11 -7.85
C THR A 21 -6.70 13.12 -8.31
N ALA A 22 -7.13 14.17 -9.03
CA ALA A 22 -8.51 14.26 -9.52
C ALA A 22 -8.83 13.17 -10.56
N ILE A 23 -7.90 12.89 -11.48
CA ILE A 23 -8.06 11.81 -12.46
C ILE A 23 -8.17 10.46 -11.77
N ASP A 24 -7.28 10.19 -10.82
CA ASP A 24 -7.18 8.89 -10.15
C ASP A 24 -8.38 8.63 -9.22
N VAL A 25 -8.80 9.64 -8.44
CA VAL A 25 -10.05 9.59 -7.65
C VAL A 25 -11.25 9.37 -8.57
N GLY A 26 -11.35 10.11 -9.67
CA GLY A 26 -12.46 9.97 -10.62
C GLY A 26 -12.52 8.59 -11.29
N LEU A 27 -11.38 8.06 -11.74
CA LEU A 27 -11.26 6.73 -12.31
C LEU A 27 -11.65 5.65 -11.28
N THR A 28 -11.19 5.81 -10.03
CA THR A 28 -11.53 4.88 -8.95
C THR A 28 -13.03 4.87 -8.68
N TRP A 29 -13.68 6.04 -8.62
CA TRP A 29 -15.13 6.11 -8.45
C TRP A 29 -15.91 5.53 -9.65
N ALA A 30 -15.36 5.58 -10.86
CA ALA A 30 -15.95 4.86 -11.99
C ALA A 30 -15.91 3.32 -11.76
N ILE A 31 -14.79 2.79 -11.26
CA ILE A 31 -14.68 1.36 -10.90
C ILE A 31 -15.71 1.02 -9.80
N VAL A 32 -15.75 1.80 -8.72
CA VAL A 32 -16.71 1.59 -7.62
C VAL A 32 -18.16 1.66 -8.11
N TYR A 33 -18.46 2.59 -9.02
CA TYR A 33 -19.78 2.73 -9.59
C TYR A 33 -20.21 1.46 -10.33
N TYR A 34 -19.41 1.01 -11.31
CA TYR A 34 -19.78 -0.12 -12.16
C TYR A 34 -19.71 -1.47 -11.45
N PHE A 35 -18.80 -1.65 -10.50
CA PHE A 35 -18.52 -2.96 -9.91
C PHE A 35 -19.06 -3.16 -8.49
N ALA A 36 -19.51 -2.09 -7.82
CA ALA A 36 -20.09 -2.18 -6.48
C ALA A 36 -21.43 -1.45 -6.35
N LEU A 37 -21.56 -0.19 -6.76
CA LEU A 37 -22.81 0.57 -6.59
C LEU A 37 -23.94 0.09 -7.50
N LEU A 38 -23.65 -0.09 -8.78
CA LEU A 38 -24.63 -0.50 -9.78
C LEU A 38 -25.19 -1.92 -9.54
N PRO A 39 -24.38 -2.96 -9.22
CA PRO A 39 -24.90 -4.30 -8.95
C PRO A 39 -25.57 -4.47 -7.57
N LEU A 40 -25.20 -3.65 -6.58
CA LEU A 40 -25.65 -3.81 -5.18
C LEU A 40 -27.18 -3.95 -5.01
N PRO A 41 -28.06 -3.16 -5.65
CA PRO A 41 -29.50 -3.32 -5.47
C PRO A 41 -30.02 -4.68 -5.91
N SER A 42 -29.53 -5.20 -7.04
CA SER A 42 -29.90 -6.54 -7.53
C SER A 42 -29.32 -7.64 -6.66
N GLU A 43 -28.04 -7.56 -6.30
CA GLU A 43 -27.40 -8.56 -5.44
C GLU A 43 -28.08 -8.62 -4.06
N TYR A 44 -28.43 -7.46 -3.51
CA TYR A 44 -29.18 -7.35 -2.26
C TYR A 44 -30.57 -7.99 -2.36
N ALA A 45 -31.31 -7.70 -3.44
CA ALA A 45 -32.63 -8.30 -3.64
C ALA A 45 -32.55 -9.83 -3.77
N ASP A 46 -31.53 -10.36 -4.46
CA ASP A 46 -31.31 -11.81 -4.59
C ASP A 46 -30.97 -12.46 -3.26
N PHE A 47 -30.07 -11.85 -2.48
CA PHE A 47 -29.76 -12.28 -1.13
C PHE A 47 -31.01 -12.31 -0.24
N MET A 48 -31.80 -11.24 -0.23
CA MET A 48 -33.02 -11.15 0.58
C MET A 48 -34.07 -12.19 0.18
N ARG A 49 -34.27 -12.41 -1.13
CA ARG A 49 -35.18 -13.45 -1.64
C ARG A 49 -34.73 -14.84 -1.22
N TYR A 50 -33.43 -15.12 -1.32
CA TYR A 50 -32.88 -16.40 -0.89
C TYR A 50 -33.01 -16.61 0.62
N MET A 51 -32.65 -15.62 1.45
CA MET A 51 -32.79 -15.72 2.90
C MET A 51 -34.24 -15.91 3.33
N SER A 52 -35.19 -15.23 2.65
CA SER A 52 -36.61 -15.42 2.89
C SER A 52 -37.09 -16.82 2.50
N SER A 53 -36.57 -17.42 1.42
CA SER A 53 -37.01 -18.76 0.96
C SER A 53 -36.59 -19.88 1.90
N ILE A 54 -35.49 -19.69 2.64
CA ILE A 54 -35.06 -20.61 3.71
C ILE A 54 -35.59 -20.22 5.10
N GLY A 55 -36.53 -19.26 5.18
CA GLY A 55 -37.12 -18.81 6.43
C GLY A 55 -36.11 -18.19 7.40
N TRP A 56 -35.06 -17.55 6.90
CA TRP A 56 -33.96 -16.97 7.69
C TRP A 56 -33.22 -17.98 8.59
N ASN A 57 -33.25 -19.26 8.24
CA ASN A 57 -32.56 -20.30 9.00
C ASN A 57 -31.03 -20.19 8.82
N LEU A 58 -30.36 -19.60 9.81
CA LEU A 58 -28.91 -19.39 9.80
C LEU A 58 -28.12 -20.70 9.78
N GLY A 59 -28.64 -21.76 10.39
CA GLY A 59 -28.04 -23.09 10.35
C GLY A 59 -27.99 -23.64 8.92
N VAL A 60 -29.04 -23.41 8.13
CA VAL A 60 -29.05 -23.77 6.69
C VAL A 60 -28.11 -22.86 5.90
N ALA A 61 -28.16 -21.55 6.16
CA ALA A 61 -27.35 -20.57 5.42
C ALA A 61 -25.84 -20.83 5.56
N ILE A 62 -25.34 -21.08 6.77
CA ILE A 62 -23.91 -21.27 7.04
C ILE A 62 -23.31 -22.46 6.27
N PHE A 63 -24.10 -23.51 6.01
CA PHE A 63 -23.62 -24.68 5.27
C PHE A 63 -24.04 -24.68 3.79
N ASN A 64 -24.71 -23.63 3.32
CA ASN A 64 -25.14 -23.53 1.93
C ASN A 64 -24.25 -22.58 1.12
N PRO A 65 -23.53 -23.06 0.09
CA PRO A 65 -22.61 -22.22 -0.67
C PRO A 65 -23.31 -21.12 -1.48
N ILE A 66 -24.58 -21.28 -1.86
CA ILE A 66 -25.36 -20.24 -2.54
C ILE A 66 -25.61 -19.06 -1.59
N ALA A 67 -25.90 -19.35 -0.32
CA ALA A 67 -26.06 -18.31 0.70
C ALA A 67 -24.78 -17.48 0.84
N TRP A 68 -23.62 -18.14 0.83
CA TRP A 68 -22.31 -17.48 0.87
C TRP A 68 -22.04 -16.65 -0.37
N VAL A 69 -22.28 -17.16 -1.57
CA VAL A 69 -22.12 -16.40 -2.84
C VAL A 69 -22.90 -15.08 -2.77
N LEU A 70 -24.18 -15.15 -2.39
CA LEU A 70 -25.05 -13.98 -2.32
C LEU A 70 -24.65 -13.01 -1.20
N PHE A 71 -24.36 -13.54 -0.01
CA PHE A 71 -23.90 -12.74 1.13
C PHE A 71 -22.59 -12.01 0.80
N LEU A 72 -21.61 -12.73 0.26
CA LEU A 72 -20.29 -12.17 -0.06
C LEU A 72 -20.39 -11.11 -1.14
N GLY A 73 -21.22 -11.29 -2.18
CA GLY A 73 -21.46 -10.26 -3.18
C GLY A 73 -21.89 -8.94 -2.55
N VAL A 74 -22.97 -8.97 -1.77
CA VAL A 74 -23.52 -7.80 -1.08
C VAL A 74 -22.52 -7.21 -0.07
N ALA A 75 -21.89 -8.06 0.74
CA ALA A 75 -20.96 -7.61 1.78
C ALA A 75 -19.73 -6.92 1.18
N PHE A 76 -19.19 -7.46 0.09
CA PHE A 76 -18.07 -6.84 -0.61
C PHE A 76 -18.46 -5.55 -1.32
N ASP A 77 -19.63 -5.47 -1.95
CA ASP A 77 -20.07 -4.23 -2.60
C ASP A 77 -20.17 -3.10 -1.58
N ILE A 78 -20.79 -3.37 -0.42
CA ILE A 78 -20.85 -2.43 0.69
C ILE A 78 -19.43 -2.07 1.17
N LEU A 79 -18.56 -3.06 1.37
CA LEU A 79 -17.17 -2.83 1.81
C LEU A 79 -16.39 -1.94 0.83
N ILE A 80 -16.47 -2.21 -0.47
CA ILE A 80 -15.82 -1.43 -1.52
C ILE A 80 -16.31 0.02 -1.48
N ILE A 81 -17.62 0.24 -1.35
CA ILE A 81 -18.21 1.59 -1.26
C ILE A 81 -17.69 2.31 0.00
N LEU A 82 -17.70 1.65 1.16
CA LEU A 82 -17.23 2.23 2.41
C LEU A 82 -15.74 2.58 2.36
N ILE A 83 -14.92 1.70 1.79
CA ILE A 83 -13.49 1.95 1.60
C ILE A 83 -13.25 3.07 0.59
N ALA A 84 -14.04 3.16 -0.48
CA ALA A 84 -13.94 4.26 -1.44
C ALA A 84 -14.33 5.61 -0.82
N LEU A 85 -15.38 5.65 0.00
CA LEU A 85 -15.79 6.85 0.74
C LEU A 85 -14.70 7.29 1.72
N TYR A 86 -14.25 6.38 2.58
CA TYR A 86 -13.22 6.68 3.57
C TYR A 86 -11.87 6.99 2.92
N GLY A 87 -11.49 6.27 1.87
CA GLY A 87 -10.28 6.52 1.10
C GLY A 87 -10.31 7.89 0.42
N SER A 88 -11.45 8.31 -0.13
CA SER A 88 -11.60 9.63 -0.73
C SER A 88 -11.46 10.73 0.32
N TYR A 89 -12.11 10.55 1.47
CA TYR A 89 -11.92 11.43 2.63
C TYR A 89 -10.44 11.52 3.03
N TRP A 90 -9.78 10.37 3.15
CA TRP A 90 -8.38 10.26 3.54
C TRP A 90 -7.46 11.02 2.58
N VAL A 91 -7.61 10.77 1.29
CA VAL A 91 -6.75 11.30 0.24
C VAL A 91 -6.95 12.79 0.04
N LEU A 92 -8.20 13.24 -0.04
CA LEU A 92 -8.52 14.65 -0.23
C LEU A 92 -8.13 15.49 1.00
N GLY A 93 -8.31 14.95 2.20
CA GLY A 93 -7.84 15.58 3.44
C GLY A 93 -6.33 15.73 3.47
N HIS A 94 -5.57 14.68 3.11
CA HIS A 94 -4.12 14.74 3.05
C HIS A 94 -3.63 15.69 1.96
N PHE A 95 -4.26 15.66 0.79
CA PHE A 95 -3.97 16.60 -0.29
C PHE A 95 -4.13 18.05 0.20
N ALA A 96 -5.25 18.38 0.83
CA ALA A 96 -5.51 19.72 1.36
C ALA A 96 -4.48 20.13 2.42
N ALA A 97 -4.20 19.24 3.38
CA ALA A 97 -3.25 19.52 4.46
C ALA A 97 -1.80 19.66 3.95
N PHE A 98 -1.42 18.89 2.94
CA PHE A 98 -0.08 18.91 2.37
C PHE A 98 0.10 19.90 1.22
N ALA A 99 -0.97 20.50 0.72
CA ALA A 99 -0.90 21.49 -0.36
C ALA A 99 0.12 22.59 -0.04
N ARG A 100 0.16 23.09 1.21
CA ARG A 100 1.10 24.14 1.66
C ARG A 100 2.58 23.74 1.62
N TYR A 101 2.88 22.44 1.54
CA TYR A 101 4.24 21.90 1.45
C TYR A 101 4.62 21.47 0.02
N ALA A 102 3.86 21.93 -0.99
CA ALA A 102 4.04 21.49 -2.37
C ALA A 102 5.50 21.59 -2.85
N GLY A 103 6.07 20.43 -3.22
CA GLY A 103 7.43 20.31 -3.75
C GLY A 103 8.56 20.24 -2.72
N GLU A 104 8.24 20.04 -1.45
CA GLU A 104 9.21 19.89 -0.36
C GLU A 104 10.27 18.82 -0.61
N TRP A 105 9.87 17.64 -1.07
CA TRP A 105 10.79 16.54 -1.37
C TRP A 105 11.90 16.96 -2.36
N VAL A 106 11.51 17.57 -3.47
CA VAL A 106 12.47 18.01 -4.50
C VAL A 106 13.34 19.15 -3.99
N ARG A 107 12.79 20.03 -3.14
CA ARG A 107 13.53 21.13 -2.53
C ARG A 107 14.64 20.61 -1.63
N LEU A 108 14.36 19.69 -0.72
CA LEU A 108 15.35 19.13 0.19
C LEU A 108 16.49 18.43 -0.56
N LYS A 109 16.16 17.69 -1.63
CA LYS A 109 17.17 17.08 -2.50
C LYS A 109 18.05 18.13 -3.20
N ARG A 110 17.45 19.20 -3.74
CA ARG A 110 18.20 20.29 -4.41
C ARG A 110 19.04 21.11 -3.44
N ALA A 111 18.61 21.20 -2.18
CA ALA A 111 19.35 21.85 -1.10
C ALA A 111 20.54 21.01 -0.61
N GLY A 112 20.73 19.78 -1.11
CA GLY A 112 21.84 18.92 -0.74
C GLY A 112 21.64 18.19 0.59
N SER A 113 20.39 17.98 1.02
CA SER A 113 20.09 17.16 2.21
C SER A 113 20.77 15.79 2.08
N PRO A 114 21.56 15.34 3.09
CA PRO A 114 22.21 14.04 3.04
C PRO A 114 21.19 12.91 2.86
N MET A 115 21.48 11.95 1.97
CA MET A 115 20.54 10.88 1.64
C MET A 115 20.85 9.61 2.46
N ILE A 116 19.87 9.13 3.23
CA ILE A 116 19.96 7.93 4.06
C ILE A 116 19.36 6.72 3.37
N GLN A 117 20.00 5.56 3.50
CA GLN A 117 19.46 4.30 3.01
C GLN A 117 18.26 3.86 3.88
N ARG A 118 17.05 3.95 3.32
CA ARG A 118 15.79 3.46 3.94
C ARG A 118 15.54 1.99 3.60
N TRP A 119 15.68 1.61 2.32
CA TRP A 119 15.41 0.24 1.82
C TRP A 119 16.61 -0.38 1.12
N ASN A 120 16.97 -1.62 1.46
CA ASN A 120 18.06 -2.32 0.79
C ASN A 120 17.66 -2.81 -0.63
N VAL A 121 18.64 -3.30 -1.40
CA VAL A 121 18.42 -3.77 -2.79
C VAL A 121 17.34 -4.86 -2.86
N TRP A 122 17.35 -5.81 -1.93
CA TRP A 122 16.39 -6.91 -1.89
C TRP A 122 14.96 -6.44 -1.67
N GLN A 123 14.74 -5.48 -0.75
CA GLN A 123 13.42 -4.90 -0.51
C GLN A 123 12.86 -4.21 -1.75
N ARG A 124 13.73 -3.50 -2.50
CA ARG A 124 13.34 -2.84 -3.75
C ARG A 124 13.01 -3.86 -4.85
N ALA A 125 13.83 -4.90 -4.99
CA ALA A 125 13.58 -5.96 -5.95
C ALA A 125 12.26 -6.69 -5.66
N GLN A 126 11.98 -7.01 -4.39
CA GLN A 126 10.71 -7.60 -3.96
C GLN A 126 9.53 -6.68 -4.29
N HIS A 127 9.64 -5.38 -3.97
CA HIS A 127 8.58 -4.43 -4.29
C HIS A 127 8.34 -4.31 -5.80
N ILE A 128 9.39 -4.18 -6.61
CA ILE A 128 9.26 -4.07 -8.07
C ILE A 128 8.64 -5.34 -8.66
N LEU A 129 9.07 -6.51 -8.21
CA LEU A 129 8.49 -7.77 -8.66
C LEU A 129 7.01 -7.85 -8.29
N MET A 130 6.66 -7.52 -7.04
CA MET A 130 5.27 -7.45 -6.55
C MET A 130 4.42 -6.52 -7.43
N PHE A 131 4.91 -5.31 -7.68
CA PHE A 131 4.24 -4.30 -8.50
C PHE A 131 3.98 -4.82 -9.92
N VAL A 132 5.00 -5.37 -10.58
CA VAL A 132 4.87 -5.88 -11.95
C VAL A 132 3.87 -7.03 -12.00
N THR A 133 3.97 -8.01 -11.10
CA THR A 133 3.03 -9.15 -11.08
C THR A 133 1.61 -8.70 -10.77
N PHE A 134 1.44 -7.76 -9.84
CA PHE A 134 0.13 -7.21 -9.50
C PHE A 134 -0.51 -6.50 -10.70
N VAL A 135 0.23 -5.62 -11.39
CA VAL A 135 -0.29 -4.91 -12.58
C VAL A 135 -0.72 -5.89 -13.67
N ILE A 136 0.09 -6.93 -13.91
CA ILE A 136 -0.26 -7.97 -14.89
C ILE A 136 -1.53 -8.71 -14.44
N CYS A 137 -1.64 -9.11 -13.17
CA CYS A 137 -2.83 -9.78 -12.65
C CYS A 137 -4.07 -8.90 -12.72
N ALA A 138 -3.98 -7.65 -12.28
CA ALA A 138 -5.09 -6.69 -12.33
C ALA A 138 -5.56 -6.49 -13.77
N PHE A 139 -4.65 -6.21 -14.70
CA PHE A 139 -4.99 -6.03 -16.11
C PHE A 139 -5.64 -7.29 -16.71
N THR A 140 -4.97 -8.44 -16.63
CA THR A 140 -5.47 -9.68 -17.22
C THR A 140 -6.77 -10.17 -16.57
N GLY A 141 -6.94 -9.95 -15.26
CA GLY A 141 -8.15 -10.32 -14.52
C GLY A 141 -9.36 -9.47 -14.91
N PHE A 142 -9.20 -8.14 -15.00
CA PHE A 142 -10.28 -7.26 -15.45
C PHE A 142 -10.66 -7.50 -16.91
N VAL A 143 -9.69 -7.70 -17.80
CA VAL A 143 -9.97 -8.03 -19.21
C VAL A 143 -10.71 -9.36 -19.34
N ALA A 144 -10.34 -10.37 -18.54
CA ALA A 144 -11.03 -11.66 -18.51
C ALA A 144 -12.45 -11.54 -17.94
N MET A 145 -12.65 -10.75 -16.89
CA MET A 145 -13.96 -10.50 -16.29
C MET A 145 -14.91 -9.74 -17.23
N LEU A 146 -14.37 -8.91 -18.11
CA LEU A 146 -15.11 -8.03 -19.03
C LEU A 146 -15.10 -8.54 -20.47
N ASP A 147 -14.87 -9.83 -20.69
CA ASP A 147 -14.68 -10.40 -22.03
C ASP A 147 -15.93 -10.31 -22.94
N THR A 148 -17.12 -10.16 -22.34
CA THR A 148 -18.38 -9.90 -23.04
C THR A 148 -18.54 -8.45 -23.51
N ASN A 149 -17.73 -7.52 -22.98
CA ASN A 149 -17.74 -6.12 -23.41
C ASN A 149 -16.93 -5.95 -24.71
N PRO A 150 -17.51 -5.41 -25.80
CA PRO A 150 -16.83 -5.29 -27.09
C PRO A 150 -15.53 -4.47 -27.06
N ILE A 151 -15.42 -3.47 -26.17
CA ILE A 151 -14.21 -2.63 -26.05
C ILE A 151 -13.10 -3.42 -25.38
N TRP A 152 -13.38 -4.06 -24.25
CA TRP A 152 -12.39 -4.88 -23.53
C TRP A 152 -11.99 -6.11 -24.33
N ARG A 153 -12.88 -6.63 -25.17
CA ARG A 153 -12.57 -7.74 -26.08
C ARG A 153 -11.47 -7.38 -27.10
N GLN A 154 -11.29 -6.11 -27.46
CA GLN A 154 -10.23 -5.68 -28.38
C GLN A 154 -8.83 -5.84 -27.79
N VAL A 155 -8.70 -5.74 -26.47
CA VAL A 155 -7.43 -5.91 -25.75
C VAL A 155 -7.28 -7.31 -25.15
N TYR A 156 -8.22 -8.22 -25.45
CA TYR A 156 -8.16 -9.60 -25.01
C TYR A 156 -7.04 -10.36 -25.73
N ILE A 157 -6.13 -10.94 -24.95
CA ILE A 157 -5.02 -11.73 -25.49
C ILE A 157 -5.55 -13.11 -25.90
N ASN A 158 -5.84 -13.24 -27.20
CA ASN A 158 -6.32 -14.48 -27.80
C ASN A 158 -5.23 -15.55 -27.86
N GLY A 159 -5.67 -16.81 -27.95
CA GLY A 159 -4.80 -17.97 -27.99
C GLY A 159 -5.31 -19.04 -27.05
N LEU A 160 -5.19 -20.29 -27.46
CA LEU A 160 -5.47 -21.44 -26.60
C LEU A 160 -4.14 -22.13 -26.32
N VAL A 161 -3.87 -22.36 -25.04
CA VAL A 161 -2.74 -23.17 -24.62
C VAL A 161 -3.30 -24.48 -24.06
N SER A 162 -2.70 -25.59 -24.46
CA SER A 162 -3.01 -26.92 -23.96
C SER A 162 -1.72 -27.54 -23.49
N PHE A 163 -1.70 -28.07 -22.26
CA PHE A 163 -0.57 -28.87 -21.79
C PHE A 163 -0.98 -30.35 -21.87
N SER A 164 -0.43 -31.08 -22.85
CA SER A 164 -0.53 -32.54 -22.89
C SER A 164 0.72 -33.16 -22.22
N GLY A 165 0.52 -34.05 -21.25
CA GLY A 165 1.62 -34.79 -20.61
C GLY A 165 1.11 -35.87 -19.64
N PRO A 166 1.83 -37.00 -19.46
CA PRO A 166 1.47 -38.03 -18.50
C PRO A 166 1.79 -37.60 -17.04
N PRO A 167 1.12 -38.19 -16.04
CA PRO A 167 1.35 -37.88 -14.63
C PRO A 167 2.81 -38.12 -14.19
N PRO A 168 3.29 -37.43 -13.12
CA PRO A 168 2.51 -36.68 -12.17
C PRO A 168 2.25 -35.25 -12.67
N TYR A 169 0.96 -34.87 -12.73
CA TYR A 169 0.48 -33.53 -13.03
C TYR A 169 0.81 -32.54 -11.89
N PHE A 170 2.07 -32.49 -11.45
CA PHE A 170 2.48 -31.96 -10.14
C PHE A 170 2.14 -30.48 -9.90
N LEU A 171 1.59 -29.72 -10.84
CA LEU A 171 1.09 -28.38 -10.50
C LEU A 171 -0.35 -28.05 -10.90
N TRP A 172 -1.09 -28.84 -11.70
CA TRP A 172 -2.44 -28.39 -12.08
C TRP A 172 -3.35 -29.44 -12.77
N PRO A 173 -4.47 -29.85 -12.14
CA PRO A 173 -5.48 -30.72 -12.76
C PRO A 173 -6.30 -30.06 -13.89
N SER A 174 -6.45 -28.73 -13.89
CA SER A 174 -7.37 -28.02 -14.81
C SER A 174 -6.80 -27.76 -16.22
N PHE A 175 -5.57 -28.21 -16.51
CA PHE A 175 -4.93 -28.02 -17.82
C PHE A 175 -5.15 -29.19 -18.79
N THR A 176 -6.06 -30.11 -18.45
CA THR A 176 -6.51 -31.18 -19.35
C THR A 176 -7.37 -30.69 -20.52
N SER A 177 -7.77 -29.40 -20.51
CA SER A 177 -8.51 -28.74 -21.58
C SER A 177 -7.81 -27.44 -22.02
N PRO A 178 -7.95 -27.00 -23.29
CA PRO A 178 -7.41 -25.73 -23.74
C PRO A 178 -7.97 -24.55 -22.93
N TYR A 179 -7.11 -23.62 -22.54
CA TYR A 179 -7.51 -22.41 -21.80
C TYR A 179 -6.98 -21.15 -22.50
N PRO A 180 -7.66 -19.99 -22.34
CA PRO A 180 -7.23 -18.75 -22.96
C PRO A 180 -5.86 -18.29 -22.45
N LEU A 181 -5.01 -17.80 -23.36
CA LEU A 181 -3.67 -17.31 -23.03
C LEU A 181 -3.68 -16.20 -21.95
N ILE A 182 -4.67 -15.31 -21.96
CA ILE A 182 -4.80 -14.27 -20.93
C ILE A 182 -4.95 -14.84 -19.52
N ILE A 183 -5.70 -15.94 -19.37
CA ILE A 183 -5.90 -16.63 -18.10
C ILE A 183 -4.59 -17.30 -17.65
N LEU A 184 -3.81 -17.85 -18.59
CA LEU A 184 -2.49 -18.37 -18.28
C LEU A 184 -1.56 -17.32 -17.70
N ILE A 185 -1.49 -16.16 -18.37
CA ILE A 185 -0.65 -15.04 -17.96
C ILE A 185 -1.06 -14.58 -16.55
N HIS A 186 -2.37 -14.48 -16.30
CA HIS A 186 -2.93 -14.17 -14.99
C HIS A 186 -2.48 -15.16 -13.92
N ILE A 187 -2.64 -16.46 -14.18
CA ILE A 187 -2.26 -17.54 -13.27
C ILE A 187 -0.76 -17.52 -12.96
N ILE A 188 0.08 -17.48 -13.99
CA ILE A 188 1.54 -17.49 -13.82
C ILE A 188 1.99 -16.27 -13.02
N SER A 189 1.45 -15.09 -13.33
CA SER A 189 1.73 -13.87 -12.58
C SER A 189 1.32 -13.99 -11.11
N GLY A 190 0.14 -14.56 -10.85
CA GLY A 190 -0.36 -14.82 -9.50
C GLY A 190 0.50 -15.83 -8.73
N ILE A 191 1.00 -16.87 -9.39
CA ILE A 191 1.92 -17.85 -8.80
C ILE A 191 3.25 -17.19 -8.43
N ILE A 192 3.85 -16.41 -9.34
CA ILE A 192 5.10 -15.68 -9.06
C ILE A 192 4.91 -14.74 -7.85
N MET A 193 3.81 -14.01 -7.82
CA MET A 193 3.44 -13.15 -6.69
C MET A 193 3.28 -13.96 -5.40
N GLY A 194 2.59 -15.10 -5.44
CA GLY A 194 2.42 -16.00 -4.29
C GLY A 194 3.76 -16.51 -3.73
N PHE A 195 4.66 -16.97 -4.60
CA PHE A 195 6.01 -17.38 -4.20
C PHE A 195 6.79 -16.22 -3.58
N LEU A 196 6.68 -15.01 -4.13
CA LEU A 196 7.32 -13.82 -3.57
C LEU A 196 6.81 -13.52 -2.16
N VAL A 197 5.49 -13.58 -1.92
CA VAL A 197 4.88 -13.40 -0.59
C VAL A 197 5.39 -14.46 0.38
N LEU A 198 5.34 -15.74 -0.01
CA LEU A 198 5.80 -16.85 0.83
C LEU A 198 7.27 -16.73 1.19
N ALA A 199 8.13 -16.39 0.22
CA ALA A 199 9.55 -16.16 0.46
C ALA A 199 9.80 -14.95 1.37
N HIS A 200 9.05 -13.85 1.19
CA HIS A 200 9.13 -12.65 2.01
C HIS A 200 8.82 -12.96 3.48
N PHE A 201 7.65 -13.54 3.76
CA PHE A 201 7.24 -13.86 5.13
C PHE A 201 8.03 -15.01 5.73
N GLY A 202 8.42 -16.00 4.93
CA GLY A 202 9.30 -17.08 5.39
C GLY A 202 10.64 -16.53 5.87
N TYR A 203 11.28 -15.65 5.10
CA TYR A 203 12.55 -15.03 5.47
C TYR A 203 12.44 -14.12 6.70
N TYR A 204 11.51 -13.16 6.68
CA TYR A 204 11.40 -12.19 7.79
C TYR A 204 10.82 -12.84 9.05
N GLY A 205 9.87 -13.77 8.92
CA GLY A 205 9.35 -14.57 10.02
C GLY A 205 10.43 -15.40 10.70
N ALA A 206 11.28 -16.10 9.92
CA ALA A 206 12.41 -16.83 10.47
C ALA A 206 13.37 -15.90 11.25
N ARG A 207 13.64 -14.70 10.73
CA ARG A 207 14.48 -13.71 11.44
C ARG A 207 13.85 -13.18 12.72
N ILE A 208 12.54 -12.91 12.72
CA ILE A 208 11.80 -12.51 13.91
C ILE A 208 11.90 -13.60 14.99
N ILE A 209 11.73 -14.88 14.61
CA ILE A 209 11.86 -16.01 15.53
C ILE A 209 13.27 -16.09 16.10
N VAL A 210 14.31 -16.01 15.27
CA VAL A 210 15.71 -16.02 15.72
C VAL A 210 16.00 -14.86 16.68
N ASP A 211 15.52 -13.66 16.37
CA ASP A 211 15.71 -12.49 17.23
C ASP A 211 14.98 -12.63 18.57
N LYS A 212 13.79 -13.26 18.57
CA LYS A 212 13.04 -13.56 19.79
C LYS A 212 13.78 -14.56 20.67
N ILE A 213 14.33 -15.62 20.07
CA ILE A 213 15.15 -16.63 20.77
C ILE A 213 16.40 -15.99 21.38
N ARG A 214 16.98 -14.99 20.72
CA ARG A 214 18.13 -14.22 21.21
C ARG A 214 17.78 -13.17 22.28
N GLY A 215 16.53 -13.06 22.67
CA GLY A 215 16.08 -12.13 23.72
C GLY A 215 15.98 -10.66 23.28
N TYR A 216 15.95 -10.37 21.98
CA TYR A 216 15.73 -9.00 21.52
C TYR A 216 14.27 -8.57 21.70
N SER A 217 14.06 -7.29 22.02
CA SER A 217 12.73 -6.66 21.95
C SER A 217 12.23 -6.65 20.51
N ILE A 218 11.14 -7.39 20.26
CA ILE A 218 10.62 -7.61 18.89
C ILE A 218 10.00 -6.34 18.32
N LEU A 219 9.21 -5.59 19.09
CA LEU A 219 8.56 -4.36 18.61
C LEU A 219 9.55 -3.22 18.33
N GLU A 220 10.69 -3.19 19.02
CA GLU A 220 11.78 -2.24 18.73
C GLU A 220 12.53 -2.62 17.46
N LYS A 221 12.90 -3.90 17.34
CA LYS A 221 13.71 -4.37 16.20
C LYS A 221 12.92 -4.51 14.91
N TRP A 222 11.61 -4.79 15.02
CA TRP A 222 10.70 -5.04 13.90
C TRP A 222 9.54 -4.03 13.93
N PRO A 223 9.77 -2.77 13.51
CA PRO A 223 8.77 -1.71 13.55
C PRO A 223 7.53 -2.00 12.70
N LEU A 224 7.60 -2.94 11.75
CA LEU A 224 6.45 -3.41 10.96
C LEU A 224 5.34 -4.01 11.82
N LEU A 225 5.68 -4.57 12.98
CA LEU A 225 4.72 -5.18 13.90
C LEU A 225 3.97 -4.14 14.75
N ARG A 226 4.34 -2.86 14.65
CA ARG A 226 3.66 -1.78 15.39
C ARG A 226 2.21 -1.56 14.95
N ILE A 227 1.80 -2.09 13.80
CA ILE A 227 0.39 -2.11 13.40
C ILE A 227 -0.51 -2.78 14.46
N TYR A 228 0.03 -3.74 15.22
CA TYR A 228 -0.71 -4.50 16.24
C TYR A 228 -0.69 -3.82 17.62
N THR A 229 -0.38 -2.52 17.68
CA THR A 229 -0.31 -1.76 18.94
C THR A 229 -1.47 -0.79 19.08
N TRP A 230 -1.82 -0.45 20.32
CA TRP A 230 -2.81 0.60 20.60
C TRP A 230 -2.35 1.99 20.16
N ASP A 231 -1.04 2.24 20.14
CA ASP A 231 -0.46 3.49 19.65
C ASP A 231 -0.81 3.72 18.16
N PHE A 232 -0.75 2.66 17.35
CA PHE A 232 -1.17 2.71 15.95
C PHE A 232 -2.65 3.07 15.80
N VAL A 233 -3.54 2.36 16.50
CA VAL A 233 -4.99 2.62 16.43
C VAL A 233 -5.32 4.04 16.87
N THR A 234 -4.70 4.49 17.98
CA THR A 234 -4.87 5.84 18.52
C THR A 234 -4.38 6.88 17.52
N TYR A 235 -3.24 6.65 16.89
CA TYR A 235 -2.73 7.57 15.86
C TYR A 235 -3.67 7.66 14.66
N ILE A 236 -4.12 6.53 14.09
CA ILE A 236 -5.03 6.53 12.94
C ILE A 236 -6.35 7.25 13.26
N TRP A 237 -6.88 7.06 14.47
CA TRP A 237 -8.07 7.79 14.92
C TRP A 237 -7.84 9.31 14.99
N HIS A 238 -6.76 9.75 15.63
CA HIS A 238 -6.43 11.18 15.69
C HIS A 238 -6.09 11.76 14.32
N ARG A 239 -5.42 10.98 13.46
CA ARG A 239 -5.14 11.35 12.06
C ARG A 239 -6.43 11.55 11.29
N THR A 240 -7.42 10.67 11.47
CA THR A 240 -8.74 10.80 10.86
C THR A 240 -9.38 12.13 11.21
N ILE A 241 -9.36 12.53 12.49
CA ILE A 241 -9.90 13.83 12.94
C ILE A 241 -9.08 15.00 12.39
N TRP A 242 -7.75 14.85 12.35
CA TRP A 242 -6.84 15.89 11.88
C TRP A 242 -7.07 16.29 10.41
N LEU A 243 -7.59 15.39 9.58
CA LEU A 243 -7.86 15.67 8.16
C LEU A 243 -8.92 16.76 7.94
N VAL A 244 -9.88 16.92 8.87
CA VAL A 244 -10.86 18.01 8.85
C VAL A 244 -10.47 19.18 9.73
N ASN A 245 -9.66 18.93 10.76
CA ASN A 245 -9.13 19.96 11.65
C ASN A 245 -7.60 19.82 11.78
N PRO A 246 -6.81 20.44 10.89
CA PRO A 246 -5.34 20.34 10.94
C PRO A 246 -4.68 20.93 12.19
N ARG A 247 -5.46 21.55 13.09
CA ARG A 247 -5.00 22.00 14.42
C ARG A 247 -5.13 20.92 15.50
N HIS A 248 -5.83 19.82 15.21
CA HIS A 248 -5.97 18.69 16.13
C HIS A 248 -4.60 18.10 16.45
N PRO A 249 -4.24 17.93 17.74
CA PRO A 249 -2.95 17.36 18.08
C PRO A 249 -2.89 15.89 17.67
N LEU A 250 -1.80 15.53 17.01
CA LEU A 250 -1.49 14.15 16.67
C LEU A 250 -0.59 13.55 17.77
N PRO A 251 -0.86 12.31 18.20
CA PRO A 251 0.07 11.56 19.03
C PRO A 251 1.45 11.51 18.34
N PRO A 252 2.55 11.57 19.10
CA PRO A 252 3.88 11.48 18.52
C PRO A 252 4.04 10.12 17.82
N TRP A 253 4.47 10.14 16.57
CA TRP A 253 4.88 8.95 15.84
C TRP A 253 6.33 9.12 15.41
N THR A 254 7.20 8.24 15.88
CA THR A 254 8.65 8.50 15.84
C THR A 254 9.45 7.42 15.08
N HIS A 255 8.76 6.37 14.64
CA HIS A 255 9.38 5.15 14.12
C HIS A 255 9.74 5.25 12.64
N LYS A 256 10.50 4.25 12.16
CA LYS A 256 11.01 4.20 10.78
C LYS A 256 9.92 4.29 9.70
N TYR A 257 8.75 3.70 9.94
CA TYR A 257 7.65 3.64 8.98
C TYR A 257 6.44 4.40 9.51
N ASP A 258 5.78 5.15 8.64
CA ASP A 258 4.56 5.87 8.99
C ASP A 258 3.40 4.89 9.25
N PRO A 259 2.39 5.24 10.06
CA PRO A 259 1.21 4.41 10.26
C PRO A 259 0.51 4.08 8.94
N GLU A 260 0.45 5.03 8.02
CA GLU A 260 -0.08 4.86 6.68
C GLU A 260 0.71 3.80 5.89
N GLU A 261 2.05 3.87 5.91
CA GLU A 261 2.91 2.85 5.27
C GLU A 261 2.73 1.47 5.92
N LEU A 262 2.53 1.40 7.24
CA LEU A 262 2.26 0.14 7.95
C LEU A 262 0.91 -0.45 7.54
N PHE A 263 -0.13 0.38 7.49
CA PHE A 263 -1.47 -0.04 7.07
C PHE A 263 -1.45 -0.56 5.64
N GLU A 264 -0.81 0.16 4.71
CA GLU A 264 -0.69 -0.26 3.32
C GLU A 264 0.12 -1.56 3.17
N TYR A 265 1.24 -1.69 3.90
CA TYR A 265 2.05 -2.91 3.91
C TYR A 265 1.23 -4.12 4.34
N TRP A 266 0.52 -4.06 5.46
CA TRP A 266 -0.26 -5.20 5.93
C TRP A 266 -1.54 -5.41 5.13
N GLY A 267 -2.20 -4.33 4.71
CA GLY A 267 -3.41 -4.36 3.89
C GLY A 267 -3.18 -5.11 2.58
N VAL A 268 -2.09 -4.81 1.86
CA VAL A 268 -1.80 -5.50 0.59
C VAL A 268 -1.54 -6.99 0.78
N TYR A 269 -0.82 -7.40 1.84
CA TYR A 269 -0.56 -8.82 2.08
C TYR A 269 -1.79 -9.60 2.55
N TRP A 270 -2.65 -8.98 3.36
CA TRP A 270 -3.95 -9.55 3.70
C TRP A 270 -4.83 -9.69 2.45
N GLY A 271 -4.89 -8.66 1.61
CA GLY A 271 -5.60 -8.74 0.33
C GLY A 271 -5.06 -9.85 -0.56
N ILE A 272 -3.74 -9.99 -0.70
CA ILE A 272 -3.13 -11.09 -1.46
C ILE A 272 -3.50 -12.46 -0.89
N ALA A 273 -3.62 -12.62 0.43
CA ALA A 273 -4.10 -13.86 1.02
C ALA A 273 -5.58 -14.12 0.67
N VAL A 274 -6.45 -13.12 0.85
CA VAL A 274 -7.90 -13.21 0.61
C VAL A 274 -8.23 -13.42 -0.87
N LEU A 275 -7.47 -12.84 -1.81
CA LEU A 275 -7.66 -13.06 -3.25
C LEU A 275 -6.88 -14.28 -3.74
N GLY A 276 -5.65 -14.49 -3.26
CA GLY A 276 -4.72 -15.50 -3.76
C GLY A 276 -5.16 -16.92 -3.43
N ILE A 277 -5.70 -17.15 -2.23
CA ILE A 277 -6.20 -18.48 -1.83
C ILE A 277 -7.38 -18.92 -2.73
N PRO A 278 -8.45 -18.12 -2.93
CA PRO A 278 -9.49 -18.41 -3.92
C PRO A 278 -8.94 -18.56 -5.35
N GLY A 279 -7.92 -17.77 -5.71
CA GLY A 279 -7.23 -17.90 -6.99
C GLY A 279 -6.62 -19.30 -7.19
N ILE A 280 -5.93 -19.82 -6.17
CA ILE A 280 -5.36 -21.19 -6.14
C ILE A 280 -6.46 -22.27 -6.11
N ILE A 281 -7.62 -21.97 -5.52
CA ILE A 281 -8.76 -22.90 -5.56
C ILE A 281 -9.34 -22.97 -6.99
N MET A 282 -9.66 -21.82 -7.60
CA MET A 282 -10.20 -21.79 -8.97
C MET A 282 -9.23 -22.34 -10.00
N ALA A 283 -7.96 -22.11 -9.74
CA ALA A 283 -6.86 -22.72 -10.43
C ALA A 283 -6.98 -24.24 -10.51
N VAL A 284 -7.12 -24.92 -9.37
CA VAL A 284 -7.12 -26.39 -9.29
C VAL A 284 -8.49 -27.02 -9.63
N TRP A 285 -9.58 -26.33 -9.31
CA TRP A 285 -10.95 -26.88 -9.38
C TRP A 285 -11.89 -26.11 -10.31
N GLY A 286 -11.40 -25.08 -11.00
CA GLY A 286 -12.18 -24.23 -11.89
C GLY A 286 -12.98 -23.14 -11.17
N PRO A 287 -13.52 -22.15 -11.93
CA PRO A 287 -14.28 -21.02 -11.36
C PRO A 287 -15.54 -21.42 -10.58
N SER A 288 -16.11 -22.60 -10.86
CA SER A 288 -17.30 -23.12 -10.16
C SER A 288 -17.00 -23.75 -8.79
N ALA A 289 -15.72 -23.76 -8.36
CA ALA A 289 -15.31 -24.31 -7.08
C ALA A 289 -16.10 -23.69 -5.91
N GLY A 290 -16.59 -24.56 -5.01
CA GLY A 290 -17.48 -24.15 -3.91
C GLY A 290 -18.78 -23.52 -4.40
N ALA A 291 -19.34 -24.00 -5.51
CA ALA A 291 -20.51 -23.41 -6.19
C ALA A 291 -20.33 -21.94 -6.62
N GLY A 292 -19.08 -21.51 -6.86
CA GLY A 292 -18.74 -20.14 -7.26
C GLY A 292 -18.30 -19.23 -6.11
N VAL A 293 -18.24 -19.71 -4.86
CA VAL A 293 -17.72 -18.94 -3.72
C VAL A 293 -16.30 -18.45 -3.98
N ALA A 294 -15.43 -19.32 -4.53
CA ALA A 294 -14.06 -18.94 -4.83
C ALA A 294 -13.98 -17.82 -5.89
N TYR A 295 -14.86 -17.85 -6.89
CA TYR A 295 -14.93 -16.82 -7.92
C TYR A 295 -15.39 -15.47 -7.37
N VAL A 296 -16.46 -15.44 -6.58
CA VAL A 296 -16.95 -14.20 -5.96
C VAL A 296 -15.91 -13.60 -5.02
N MET A 297 -15.31 -14.41 -4.15
CA MET A 297 -14.24 -13.95 -3.25
C MET A 297 -13.06 -13.36 -4.03
N HIS A 298 -12.58 -14.07 -5.07
CA HIS A 298 -11.44 -13.62 -5.85
C HIS A 298 -11.71 -12.32 -6.60
N THR A 299 -12.85 -12.24 -7.29
CA THR A 299 -13.20 -11.09 -8.13
C THR A 299 -13.54 -9.86 -7.31
N LYS A 300 -14.36 -10.00 -6.26
CA LYS A 300 -14.74 -8.87 -5.40
C LYS A 300 -13.54 -8.35 -4.60
N GLU A 301 -12.67 -9.21 -4.07
CA GLU A 301 -11.41 -8.77 -3.44
C GLU A 301 -10.47 -8.11 -4.44
N ALA A 302 -10.38 -8.59 -5.69
CA ALA A 302 -9.57 -7.93 -6.71
C ALA A 302 -10.06 -6.52 -7.02
N ILE A 303 -11.38 -6.31 -7.09
CA ILE A 303 -11.98 -4.97 -7.25
C ILE A 303 -11.65 -4.09 -6.04
N LEU A 304 -11.77 -4.61 -4.83
CA LEU A 304 -11.41 -3.89 -3.60
C LEU A 304 -9.92 -3.50 -3.58
N ALA A 305 -9.03 -4.43 -3.92
CA ALA A 305 -7.58 -4.20 -3.95
C ALA A 305 -7.19 -3.16 -5.00
N VAL A 306 -7.74 -3.23 -6.21
CA VAL A 306 -7.50 -2.22 -7.26
C VAL A 306 -8.07 -0.86 -6.84
N THR A 307 -9.28 -0.84 -6.27
CA THR A 307 -9.90 0.38 -5.72
C THR A 307 -9.00 1.03 -4.68
N PHE A 308 -8.51 0.25 -3.70
CA PHE A 308 -7.63 0.77 -2.66
C PHE A 308 -6.29 1.26 -3.20
N LEU A 309 -5.67 0.51 -4.12
CA LEU A 309 -4.35 0.87 -4.64
C LEU A 309 -4.38 2.08 -5.57
N LEU A 310 -5.42 2.22 -6.41
CA LEU A 310 -5.62 3.45 -7.18
C LEU A 310 -5.96 4.60 -6.23
N LEU A 311 -7.02 4.46 -5.44
CA LEU A 311 -7.50 5.57 -4.63
C LEU A 311 -6.50 6.04 -3.60
N VAL A 312 -5.97 5.13 -2.78
CA VAL A 312 -5.14 5.49 -1.61
C VAL A 312 -3.67 5.41 -1.96
N HIS A 313 -3.17 4.27 -2.42
CA HIS A 313 -1.73 4.07 -2.59
C HIS A 313 -1.14 5.04 -3.63
N LEU A 314 -1.70 5.12 -4.84
CA LEU A 314 -1.19 6.04 -5.87
C LEU A 314 -1.30 7.51 -5.43
N THR A 315 -2.46 7.93 -4.95
CA THR A 315 -2.65 9.34 -4.60
C THR A 315 -1.80 9.76 -3.39
N TYR A 316 -1.72 8.94 -2.34
CA TYR A 316 -0.98 9.26 -1.12
C TYR A 316 0.53 9.09 -1.29
N THR A 317 0.97 7.98 -1.92
CA THR A 317 2.39 7.61 -2.02
C THR A 317 3.08 8.22 -3.24
N HIS A 318 2.34 8.58 -4.29
CA HIS A 318 2.92 9.15 -5.52
C HIS A 318 2.43 10.55 -5.84
N PHE A 319 1.13 10.83 -5.73
CA PHE A 319 0.57 12.11 -6.15
C PHE A 319 0.47 13.16 -5.06
N ASN A 320 0.85 12.86 -3.82
CA ASN A 320 0.81 13.79 -2.71
C ASN A 320 1.66 15.04 -3.01
N PRO A 321 1.12 16.27 -2.82
CA PRO A 321 1.79 17.51 -3.22
C PRO A 321 3.14 17.73 -2.52
N LYS A 322 3.31 17.24 -1.29
CA LYS A 322 4.57 17.34 -0.53
C LYS A 322 5.72 16.59 -1.22
N ILE A 323 5.42 15.47 -1.87
CA ILE A 323 6.41 14.57 -2.50
C ILE A 323 6.40 14.59 -4.04
N PHE A 324 5.40 15.24 -4.66
CA PHE A 324 5.23 15.30 -6.11
C PHE A 324 6.51 15.78 -6.84
N PRO A 325 6.99 15.09 -7.90
CA PRO A 325 6.21 14.28 -8.84
C PRO A 325 6.07 12.81 -8.46
N TYR A 326 6.93 12.33 -7.56
CA TYR A 326 6.85 11.04 -6.89
C TYR A 326 8.03 10.92 -5.90
N ARG A 327 7.89 10.02 -4.91
CA ARG A 327 8.94 9.65 -3.96
C ARG A 327 9.75 8.46 -4.51
N GLU A 328 11.04 8.64 -4.77
CA GLU A 328 11.87 7.59 -5.40
C GLU A 328 12.28 6.41 -4.51
N VAL A 329 11.88 6.40 -3.24
CA VAL A 329 12.37 5.43 -2.23
C VAL A 329 12.24 3.98 -2.71
N PHE A 330 11.15 3.63 -3.41
CA PHE A 330 10.91 2.26 -3.85
C PHE A 330 11.97 1.73 -4.85
N HIS A 331 12.67 2.60 -5.59
CA HIS A 331 13.70 2.20 -6.55
C HIS A 331 15.11 2.70 -6.18
N SER A 332 15.25 3.87 -5.56
CA SER A 332 16.54 4.38 -5.07
C SER A 332 16.92 3.79 -3.70
N GLY A 333 15.92 3.49 -2.88
CA GLY A 333 16.07 3.06 -1.49
C GLY A 333 16.50 4.17 -0.53
N LYS A 334 16.55 5.43 -0.98
CA LYS A 334 17.11 6.55 -0.21
C LYS A 334 16.07 7.61 0.13
N ILE A 335 16.23 8.24 1.29
CA ILE A 335 15.38 9.32 1.82
C ILE A 335 16.25 10.49 2.33
N PRO A 336 15.86 11.76 2.14
CA PRO A 336 16.57 12.90 2.73
C PRO A 336 16.60 12.83 4.25
N LEU A 337 17.76 13.10 4.86
CA LEU A 337 17.94 13.04 6.32
C LEU A 337 17.05 14.05 7.05
N ASP A 338 16.79 15.23 6.47
CA ASP A 338 15.95 16.23 7.10
C ASP A 338 14.50 15.74 7.27
N ILE A 339 14.00 14.94 6.31
CA ILE A 339 12.70 14.26 6.44
C ILE A 339 12.75 13.23 7.56
N VAL A 340 13.85 12.48 7.67
CA VAL A 340 14.02 11.50 8.76
C VAL A 340 14.02 12.18 10.13
N LYS A 341 14.67 13.33 10.27
CA LYS A 341 14.68 14.10 11.53
C LYS A 341 13.29 14.60 11.92
N GLU A 342 12.52 15.08 10.94
CA GLU A 342 11.19 15.66 11.17
C GLU A 342 10.10 14.60 11.36
N GLU A 343 10.05 13.60 10.48
CA GLU A 343 8.95 12.62 10.40
C GLU A 343 9.25 11.33 11.19
N HIS A 344 10.53 11.01 11.46
CA HIS A 344 10.94 9.76 12.09
C HIS A 344 12.02 9.94 13.18
N PRO A 345 11.81 10.79 14.20
CA PRO A 345 12.84 11.17 15.16
C PRO A 345 13.49 10.01 15.93
N ALA A 346 12.74 8.97 16.32
CA ALA A 346 13.35 7.81 16.98
C ALA A 346 14.21 6.98 16.00
N TRP A 347 13.80 6.89 14.73
CA TRP A 347 14.66 6.28 13.72
C TRP A 347 15.92 7.11 13.47
N TYR A 348 15.84 8.44 13.50
CA TYR A 348 17.01 9.32 13.45
C TYR A 348 17.97 9.04 14.62
N GLU A 349 17.47 8.97 15.85
CA GLU A 349 18.27 8.66 17.03
C GLU A 349 18.97 7.30 16.91
N ASP A 350 18.28 6.28 16.39
CA ASP A 350 18.86 4.97 16.14
C ASP A 350 19.98 5.02 15.08
N LEU A 351 19.84 5.85 14.05
CA LEU A 351 20.87 6.05 13.02
C LEU A 351 22.11 6.76 13.58
N VAL A 352 21.93 7.69 14.52
CA VAL A 352 23.02 8.35 15.25
C VAL A 352 23.71 7.36 16.18
N ARG A 353 22.94 6.63 16.99
CA ARG A 353 23.46 5.61 17.94
C ARG A 353 24.23 4.50 17.24
N SER A 354 23.79 4.10 16.05
CA SER A 354 24.48 3.08 15.23
C SER A 354 25.67 3.62 14.43
N GLY A 355 25.96 4.92 14.52
CA GLY A 355 27.06 5.57 13.81
C GLY A 355 26.89 5.63 12.28
N VAL A 356 25.67 5.41 11.78
CA VAL A 356 25.32 5.60 10.36
C VAL A 356 25.30 7.08 10.03
N VAL A 357 24.73 7.88 10.94
CA VAL A 357 24.77 9.33 10.93
C VAL A 357 25.77 9.77 11.98
N LYS A 358 26.82 10.47 11.57
CA LYS A 358 27.73 11.14 12.50
C LYS A 358 27.35 12.60 12.61
N VAL A 359 27.11 13.05 13.82
CA VAL A 359 26.89 14.47 14.12
C VAL A 359 28.19 15.02 14.66
N THR A 360 28.89 15.80 13.85
CA THR A 360 30.05 16.58 14.27
C THR A 360 29.52 17.95 14.71
N ARG A 361 29.53 18.20 16.02
CA ARG A 361 29.23 19.52 16.56
C ARG A 361 30.41 20.44 16.21
N VAL A 362 30.20 21.42 15.34
CA VAL A 362 31.23 22.43 15.11
C VAL A 362 30.95 23.59 16.07
N GLU A 363 31.67 23.61 17.19
CA GLU A 363 31.73 24.79 18.03
C GLU A 363 32.45 25.90 17.25
N LYS A 364 31.70 26.93 16.88
CA LYS A 364 32.27 28.09 16.24
C LYS A 364 32.92 28.95 17.33
N TYR A 365 34.21 28.74 17.59
CA TYR A 365 35.00 29.69 18.37
C TYR A 365 35.05 31.03 17.63
N THR A 366 34.15 31.94 17.97
CA THR A 366 34.29 33.35 17.59
C THR A 366 35.28 33.98 18.56
N ARG A 367 36.57 33.94 18.20
CA ARG A 367 37.59 34.76 18.86
C ARG A 367 37.37 36.22 18.44
N TYR A 368 36.46 36.92 19.11
CA TYR A 368 36.53 38.36 19.31
C TYR A 368 35.89 38.70 20.65
N GLU A 369 36.73 39.15 21.58
CA GLU A 369 36.33 39.71 22.87
C GLU A 369 35.40 40.90 22.65
N LEU A 370 34.14 40.81 23.11
CA LEU A 370 33.33 41.99 23.42
C LEU A 370 32.52 41.73 24.70
N PRO A 371 32.27 42.77 25.52
CA PRO A 371 31.78 42.61 26.89
C PRO A 371 30.31 42.21 26.94
N LEU A 372 30.00 41.46 28.01
CA LEU A 372 28.68 41.03 28.46
C LEU A 372 27.56 42.05 28.23
N LEU A 373 26.55 41.65 27.46
CA LEU A 373 25.12 41.66 27.80
C LEU A 373 24.32 41.23 26.56
N TRP A 374 23.55 40.15 26.69
CA TRP A 374 22.71 39.48 25.67
C TRP A 374 23.42 38.47 24.75
N SER A 375 23.96 37.38 25.33
CA SER A 375 24.17 36.14 24.57
C SER A 375 22.83 35.45 24.31
N LYS A 376 22.38 35.47 23.05
CA LYS A 376 21.45 34.43 22.57
C LYS A 376 22.21 33.10 22.55
N PRO A 377 21.57 31.95 22.83
CA PRO A 377 22.26 30.67 22.75
C PRO A 377 22.86 30.51 21.35
N ASP A 378 24.13 30.11 21.33
CA ASP A 378 24.93 29.95 20.13
C ASP A 378 24.20 29.10 19.09
N VAL A 379 24.22 29.55 17.83
CA VAL A 379 23.78 28.73 16.70
C VAL A 379 24.77 27.58 16.56
N VAL A 380 24.41 26.43 17.12
CA VAL A 380 25.15 25.18 16.94
C VAL A 380 24.89 24.69 15.50
N GLU A 381 25.85 24.92 14.60
CA GLU A 381 25.84 24.26 13.29
C GLU A 381 26.26 22.80 13.48
N GLU A 382 25.32 21.87 13.28
CA GLU A 382 25.62 20.44 13.21
C GLU A 382 26.14 20.09 11.81
N HIS A 383 27.39 19.66 11.71
CA HIS A 383 27.89 19.01 10.51
C HIS A 383 27.52 17.54 10.55
N VAL A 384 26.75 17.10 9.57
CA VAL A 384 26.32 15.69 9.49
C VAL A 384 27.08 14.97 8.39
N GLU A 385 27.85 13.95 8.77
CA GLU A 385 28.49 13.03 7.84
C GLU A 385 27.72 11.70 7.81
N VAL A 386 27.28 11.29 6.62
CA VAL A 386 26.61 9.99 6.42
C VAL A 386 27.63 9.00 5.90
N LYS A 387 27.85 7.89 6.61
CA LYS A 387 28.70 6.81 6.09
C LYS A 387 28.04 6.17 4.87
N SER A 388 28.74 6.13 3.73
CA SER A 388 28.36 5.27 2.61
C SER A 388 28.55 3.81 3.03
N LYS A 389 27.48 3.03 3.04
CA LYS A 389 27.54 1.56 3.12
C LYS A 389 27.41 0.96 1.73
#